data_AF-A0A970YHS4-F1
#
_entry.id   AF-A0A970YHS4-F1
#
_cell.length_a   1.000
_cell.length_b   1.000
_cell.length_c   1.000
_cell.angle_alpha   90.00
_cell.angle_beta   90.00
_cell.angle_gamma   90.00
#
_symmetry.space_group_name_H-M   'P 1'
#
loop_
_entity.id
_entity.type
_entity.pdbx_description
1 polymer ?
#
loop_
_entity_poly.entity_id
_entity_poly.type
_entity_poly.pdbx_seq_one_letter_code
_entity_poly.pdbx_strand_id
1 'polypeptide(L)'
;MSDRYLTIEEQLSLPIVNNPVISPDGKKLAYILKRADWNTNKYLQTVVVYDAESGTALHVSNDEFDCSLPDWSPDSKKLAFLQKTGGENKNDVMIFDFEEKRAFKLLTFENDISQIKWSRKNDGLYLVSASPESEELKKRKENYDEIEYIDEEPKNSSLYFVYLSRAMKKYSSRFELPKDMRSEETLFDKLTDEKEFHVSSISLSPDGNYVALMAPPTSDVNDFDEAKVMLMDSERKLKELPFKHPRGFAFSPDSKELAVVVPDGEDPWMDNGAIEIVDLFNLSKERVVVEDDLTIELVSWTERGFFVSWIENSTISLGLLDMNGHLERLTDRDELVLTSSVTLDGKHRTSAMGTNAEPLEIYLDGKKITKIAVSYPERKRVRKERISWKSYDGTEIHGVLNLPEDFDSSKRYPLVVLVHGGPTWTALAAMITSSYYPVEQLVSKGVLVLEPNYRGSEGQGRDFRKLNYRNLGIGDYEDVVSGVDRLIEKGFVDKDLLGVMGWSQGGYISAFCATYGNRFKAASVGAGISNWMTYHVNTDIHEFCHRYLGNNPWEDPQIYEQTSPMTYIKNASTPTLIQHG
;
A
#
# COMPACT_ATOMS: atom_id res chain seq x y z
N MET A 1 3.97 -36.85 9.26
CA MET A 1 4.63 -36.09 8.17
C MET A 1 4.69 -34.58 8.50
N SER A 2 4.68 -34.16 9.77
CA SER A 2 4.53 -32.76 10.20
C SER A 2 5.84 -32.01 10.50
N ASP A 3 7.00 -32.65 10.41
CA ASP A 3 8.25 -32.17 11.02
C ASP A 3 9.13 -31.29 10.11
N ARG A 4 8.58 -30.77 9.00
CA ARG A 4 9.30 -29.88 8.07
C ARG A 4 8.58 -28.55 7.86
N TYR A 5 9.33 -27.53 7.45
CA TYR A 5 8.80 -26.25 6.96
C TYR A 5 8.26 -26.39 5.52
N LEU A 6 7.50 -25.38 5.08
CA LEU A 6 7.05 -25.25 3.69
C LEU A 6 8.22 -25.01 2.74
N THR A 7 8.15 -25.59 1.53
CA THR A 7 9.08 -25.24 0.43
C THR A 7 8.75 -23.86 -0.15
N ILE A 8 9.65 -23.29 -0.97
CA ILE A 8 9.38 -22.04 -1.71
C ILE A 8 8.13 -22.19 -2.57
N GLU A 9 8.03 -23.28 -3.33
CA GLU A 9 6.88 -23.56 -4.19
C GLU A 9 5.58 -23.67 -3.39
N GLU A 10 5.60 -24.38 -2.24
CA GLU A 10 4.42 -24.47 -1.36
C GLU A 10 4.02 -23.09 -0.84
N GLN A 11 4.97 -22.24 -0.44
CA GLN A 11 4.67 -20.90 0.06
C GLN A 11 4.12 -19.97 -1.02
N LEU A 12 4.73 -19.96 -2.20
CA LEU A 12 4.25 -19.19 -3.34
C LEU A 12 2.86 -19.64 -3.79
N SER A 13 2.51 -20.91 -3.56
CA SER A 13 1.20 -21.49 -3.87
C SER A 13 0.11 -21.18 -2.85
N LEU A 14 0.44 -20.62 -1.68
CA LEU A 14 -0.56 -20.32 -0.66
C LEU A 14 -1.51 -19.23 -1.16
N PRO A 15 -2.83 -19.40 -0.99
CA PRO A 15 -3.78 -18.37 -1.34
C PRO A 15 -3.65 -17.16 -0.40
N ILE A 16 -3.84 -15.97 -0.95
CA ILE A 16 -3.82 -14.70 -0.20
C ILE A 16 -5.17 -14.01 -0.39
N VAL A 17 -5.75 -13.52 0.70
CA VAL A 17 -6.97 -12.70 0.67
C VAL A 17 -6.66 -11.26 1.06
N ASN A 18 -7.23 -10.30 0.34
CA ASN A 18 -7.06 -8.88 0.65
C ASN A 18 -8.22 -8.03 0.09
N ASN A 19 -8.15 -6.72 0.35
CA ASN A 19 -9.06 -5.69 -0.14
C ASN A 19 -10.55 -6.01 0.06
N PRO A 20 -10.98 -6.35 1.29
CA PRO A 20 -12.39 -6.61 1.51
C PRO A 20 -13.19 -5.30 1.49
N VAL A 21 -14.31 -5.31 0.77
CA VAL A 21 -15.25 -4.19 0.65
C VAL A 21 -16.65 -4.66 1.03
N ILE A 22 -17.26 -3.98 2.00
CA ILE A 22 -18.60 -4.34 2.48
C ILE A 22 -19.69 -3.68 1.64
N SER A 23 -20.81 -4.39 1.43
CA SER A 23 -21.99 -3.82 0.77
C SER A 23 -22.61 -2.74 1.65
N PRO A 24 -23.25 -1.71 1.06
CA PRO A 24 -23.91 -0.65 1.82
C PRO A 24 -24.92 -1.13 2.86
N ASP A 25 -25.61 -2.24 2.60
CA ASP A 25 -26.56 -2.86 3.54
C ASP A 25 -25.92 -3.73 4.63
N GLY A 26 -24.59 -3.93 4.60
CA GLY A 26 -23.83 -4.73 5.55
C GLY A 26 -23.99 -6.26 5.40
N LYS A 27 -24.77 -6.74 4.43
CA LYS A 27 -25.13 -8.17 4.33
C LYS A 27 -24.17 -8.99 3.49
N LYS A 28 -23.39 -8.35 2.63
CA LYS A 28 -22.42 -9.01 1.75
C LYS A 28 -21.08 -8.30 1.86
N LEU A 29 -20.01 -9.01 1.55
CA LEU A 29 -18.72 -8.39 1.34
C LEU A 29 -18.00 -9.06 0.18
N ALA A 30 -17.35 -8.26 -0.65
CA ALA A 30 -16.48 -8.74 -1.71
C ALA A 30 -15.03 -8.66 -1.24
N TYR A 31 -14.18 -9.57 -1.68
CA TYR A 31 -12.75 -9.54 -1.41
C TYR A 31 -11.99 -10.14 -2.60
N ILE A 32 -10.69 -9.86 -2.66
CA ILE A 32 -9.80 -10.43 -3.67
C ILE A 32 -9.15 -11.69 -3.13
N LEU A 33 -9.21 -12.76 -3.92
CA LEU A 33 -8.48 -14.01 -3.69
C LEU A 33 -7.37 -14.12 -4.74
N LYS A 34 -6.11 -14.06 -4.29
CA LYS A 34 -4.91 -14.23 -5.12
C LYS A 34 -4.39 -15.67 -5.00
N ARG A 35 -4.17 -16.34 -6.13
CA ARG A 35 -3.64 -17.72 -6.20
C ARG A 35 -2.51 -17.80 -7.22
N ALA A 36 -1.51 -18.64 -6.98
CA ALA A 36 -0.51 -18.95 -7.99
C ALA A 36 -1.11 -19.84 -9.08
N ASP A 37 -0.85 -19.48 -10.34
CA ASP A 37 -1.04 -20.35 -11.50
C ASP A 37 0.31 -20.67 -12.12
N TRP A 38 0.78 -21.88 -11.82
CA TRP A 38 2.06 -22.41 -12.29
C TRP A 38 2.08 -22.69 -13.79
N ASN A 39 0.91 -22.85 -14.44
CA ASN A 39 0.87 -23.08 -15.90
C ASN A 39 1.20 -21.81 -16.67
N THR A 40 0.72 -20.66 -16.18
CA THR A 40 0.96 -19.36 -16.80
C THR A 40 2.11 -18.58 -16.15
N ASN A 41 2.70 -19.13 -15.07
CA ASN A 41 3.74 -18.50 -14.25
C ASN A 41 3.33 -17.10 -13.76
N LYS A 42 2.09 -16.98 -13.29
CA LYS A 42 1.48 -15.73 -12.82
C LYS A 42 0.69 -15.97 -11.53
N TYR A 43 0.42 -14.87 -10.83
CA TYR A 43 -0.66 -14.87 -9.85
C TYR A 43 -1.96 -14.46 -10.54
N LEU A 44 -3.04 -15.17 -10.24
CA LEU A 44 -4.39 -14.83 -10.67
C LEU A 44 -5.17 -14.28 -9.49
N GLN A 45 -5.78 -13.10 -9.67
CA GLN A 45 -6.68 -12.51 -8.70
C GLN A 45 -8.13 -12.68 -9.14
N THR A 46 -8.97 -13.17 -8.24
CA THR A 46 -10.41 -13.32 -8.48
C THR A 46 -11.21 -12.56 -7.43
N VAL A 47 -12.42 -12.12 -7.81
CA VAL A 47 -13.35 -11.46 -6.91
C VAL A 47 -14.30 -12.51 -6.33
N VAL A 48 -14.31 -12.61 -5.01
CA VAL A 48 -15.17 -13.51 -4.25
C VAL A 48 -16.11 -12.70 -3.38
N VAL A 49 -17.38 -13.08 -3.35
CA VAL A 49 -18.41 -12.43 -2.52
C VAL A 49 -18.91 -13.40 -1.47
N TYR A 50 -18.81 -13.00 -0.21
CA TYR A 50 -19.43 -13.71 0.91
C TYR A 50 -20.77 -13.08 1.25
N ASP A 51 -21.80 -13.92 1.40
CA ASP A 51 -23.12 -13.54 1.89
C ASP A 51 -23.25 -13.94 3.37
N ALA A 52 -23.48 -12.96 4.23
CA ALA A 52 -23.54 -13.15 5.68
C ALA A 52 -24.83 -13.86 6.14
N GLU A 53 -25.92 -13.75 5.38
CA GLU A 53 -27.21 -14.36 5.71
C GLU A 53 -27.19 -15.86 5.41
N SER A 54 -26.69 -16.27 4.24
CA SER A 54 -26.56 -17.69 3.90
C SER A 54 -25.28 -18.32 4.46
N GLY A 55 -24.27 -17.52 4.76
CA GLY A 55 -22.94 -17.98 5.17
C GLY A 55 -22.12 -18.60 4.03
N THR A 56 -22.44 -18.30 2.77
CA THR A 56 -21.80 -18.89 1.58
C THR A 56 -20.96 -17.89 0.80
N ALA A 57 -19.87 -18.35 0.19
CA ALA A 57 -19.05 -17.56 -0.72
C ALA A 57 -19.29 -17.96 -2.19
N LEU A 58 -19.29 -16.98 -3.08
CA LEU A 58 -19.46 -17.12 -4.53
C LEU A 58 -18.32 -16.43 -5.28
N HIS A 59 -17.68 -17.14 -6.21
CA HIS A 59 -16.79 -16.50 -7.19
C HIS A 59 -17.64 -15.76 -8.22
N VAL A 60 -17.46 -14.44 -8.29
CA VAL A 60 -18.25 -13.57 -9.20
C VAL A 60 -17.47 -13.15 -10.44
N SER A 61 -16.16 -13.35 -10.45
CA SER A 61 -15.29 -13.17 -11.62
C SER A 61 -14.94 -14.51 -12.29
N ASN A 62 -14.42 -14.45 -13.52
CA ASN A 62 -13.87 -15.61 -14.20
C ASN A 62 -12.43 -15.88 -13.72
N ASP A 63 -12.12 -17.14 -13.39
CA ASP A 63 -10.81 -17.58 -12.91
C ASP A 63 -9.69 -17.54 -13.98
N GLU A 64 -10.03 -17.27 -15.25
CA GLU A 64 -9.05 -17.12 -16.35
C GLU A 64 -8.43 -15.71 -16.45
N PHE A 65 -9.00 -14.72 -15.76
CA PHE A 65 -8.60 -13.33 -15.89
C PHE A 65 -8.22 -12.72 -14.53
N ASP A 66 -7.27 -11.80 -14.57
CA ASP A 66 -6.85 -11.04 -13.40
C ASP A 66 -7.87 -9.95 -13.08
N CYS A 67 -8.44 -10.00 -11.88
CA CYS A 67 -9.55 -9.14 -11.48
C CYS A 67 -9.23 -8.32 -10.21
N SER A 68 -9.70 -7.07 -10.17
CA SER A 68 -9.41 -6.14 -9.08
C SER A 68 -10.51 -5.09 -8.90
N LEU A 69 -10.33 -4.17 -7.94
CA LEU A 69 -11.18 -2.99 -7.71
C LEU A 69 -12.70 -3.29 -7.57
N PRO A 70 -13.13 -4.21 -6.68
CA PRO A 70 -14.54 -4.41 -6.41
C PRO A 70 -15.16 -3.16 -5.77
N ASP A 71 -16.30 -2.69 -6.26
CA ASP A 71 -17.06 -1.58 -5.67
C ASP A 71 -18.58 -1.81 -5.80
N TRP A 72 -19.32 -1.61 -4.71
CA TRP A 72 -20.72 -1.98 -4.59
C TRP A 72 -21.66 -0.90 -5.11
N SER A 73 -22.73 -1.30 -5.78
CA SER A 73 -23.86 -0.41 -6.03
C SER A 73 -24.49 0.06 -4.72
N PRO A 74 -25.03 1.30 -4.66
CA PRO A 74 -25.61 1.85 -3.43
C PRO A 74 -26.81 1.05 -2.93
N ASP A 75 -27.51 0.32 -3.81
CA ASP A 75 -28.62 -0.58 -3.46
C ASP A 75 -28.17 -2.00 -3.05
N SER A 76 -26.86 -2.28 -3.03
CA SER A 76 -26.26 -3.59 -2.71
C SER A 76 -26.64 -4.74 -3.67
N LYS A 77 -27.24 -4.43 -4.83
CA LYS A 77 -27.72 -5.44 -5.80
C LYS A 77 -26.74 -5.79 -6.90
N LYS A 78 -25.68 -5.01 -7.07
CA LYS A 78 -24.66 -5.19 -8.11
C LYS A 78 -23.28 -4.90 -7.56
N LEU A 79 -22.28 -5.52 -8.16
CA LEU A 79 -20.87 -5.30 -7.86
C LEU A 79 -20.13 -4.98 -9.15
N ALA A 80 -19.46 -3.83 -9.20
CA ALA A 80 -18.53 -3.49 -10.28
C ALA A 80 -17.15 -4.02 -9.93
N PHE A 81 -16.39 -4.46 -10.93
CA PHE A 81 -14.99 -4.83 -10.77
C PHE A 81 -14.25 -4.70 -12.09
N LEU A 82 -12.92 -4.61 -12.01
CA LEU A 82 -12.02 -4.57 -13.14
C LEU A 82 -11.60 -6.00 -13.54
N GLN A 83 -11.54 -6.28 -14.83
CA GLN A 83 -10.99 -7.51 -15.39
C GLN A 83 -9.95 -7.16 -16.46
N LYS A 84 -8.71 -7.66 -16.32
CA LYS A 84 -7.67 -7.48 -17.33
C LYS A 84 -7.80 -8.51 -18.44
N THR A 85 -8.25 -8.07 -19.61
CA THR A 85 -8.41 -8.94 -20.79
C THR A 85 -7.33 -8.62 -21.82
N GLY A 86 -6.30 -9.47 -21.90
CA GLY A 86 -5.23 -9.55 -22.91
C GLY A 86 -4.97 -8.35 -23.84
N GLY A 87 -3.75 -7.81 -23.76
CA GLY A 87 -3.28 -6.61 -24.47
C GLY A 87 -2.76 -5.59 -23.45
N GLU A 88 -1.65 -4.91 -23.74
CA GLU A 88 -1.14 -3.85 -22.84
C GLU A 88 -2.23 -2.78 -22.64
N ASN A 89 -2.50 -2.42 -21.38
CA ASN A 89 -3.40 -1.34 -20.95
C ASN A 89 -4.90 -1.52 -21.32
N LYS A 90 -5.38 -2.73 -21.67
CA LYS A 90 -6.81 -2.98 -21.94
C LYS A 90 -7.53 -3.56 -20.73
N ASN A 91 -8.56 -2.84 -20.30
CA ASN A 91 -9.28 -3.12 -19.06
C ASN A 91 -10.79 -3.26 -19.31
N ASP A 92 -11.36 -4.41 -18.98
CA ASP A 92 -12.80 -4.64 -19.05
C ASP A 92 -13.44 -4.24 -17.70
N VAL A 93 -14.42 -3.34 -17.77
CA VAL A 93 -15.26 -2.99 -16.61
C VAL A 93 -16.43 -3.96 -16.56
N MET A 94 -16.49 -4.76 -15.51
CA MET A 94 -17.45 -5.83 -15.31
C MET A 94 -18.50 -5.43 -14.28
N ILE A 95 -19.73 -5.93 -14.43
CA ILE A 95 -20.77 -5.87 -13.41
C ILE A 95 -21.25 -7.30 -13.14
N PHE A 96 -21.27 -7.69 -11.87
CA PHE A 96 -22.03 -8.85 -11.40
C PHE A 96 -23.39 -8.38 -10.89
N ASP A 97 -24.46 -8.94 -11.44
CA ASP A 97 -25.83 -8.71 -10.98
C ASP A 97 -26.30 -9.91 -10.14
N PHE A 98 -26.70 -9.66 -8.89
CA PHE A 98 -27.10 -10.71 -7.95
C PHE A 98 -28.54 -11.20 -8.17
N GLU A 99 -29.39 -10.41 -8.82
CA GLU A 99 -30.75 -10.84 -9.20
C GLU A 99 -30.66 -11.79 -10.41
N GLU A 100 -29.85 -11.43 -11.40
CA GLU A 100 -29.63 -12.26 -12.61
C GLU A 100 -28.60 -13.38 -12.41
N LYS A 101 -27.83 -13.33 -11.32
CA LYS A 101 -26.76 -14.27 -10.96
C LYS A 101 -25.72 -14.46 -12.07
N ARG A 102 -25.34 -13.37 -12.74
CA ARG A 102 -24.34 -13.40 -13.81
C ARG A 102 -23.47 -12.14 -13.83
N ALA A 103 -22.24 -12.32 -14.27
CA ALA A 103 -21.37 -11.22 -14.68
C ALA A 103 -21.66 -10.83 -16.14
N PHE A 104 -21.54 -9.54 -16.45
CA PHE A 104 -21.49 -9.06 -17.82
C PHE A 104 -20.49 -7.91 -17.95
N LYS A 105 -19.92 -7.79 -19.15
CA LYS A 105 -19.05 -6.67 -19.49
C LYS A 105 -19.86 -5.41 -19.76
N LEU A 106 -19.61 -4.36 -19.00
CA LEU A 106 -20.17 -3.05 -19.21
C LEU A 106 -19.49 -2.33 -20.40
N LEU A 107 -18.16 -2.26 -20.39
CA LEU A 107 -17.35 -1.72 -21.47
C LEU A 107 -15.90 -2.20 -21.39
N THR A 108 -15.13 -1.93 -22.44
CA THR A 108 -13.67 -2.00 -22.44
C THR A 108 -13.13 -0.57 -22.45
N PHE A 109 -12.17 -0.30 -21.58
CA PHE A 109 -11.41 0.95 -21.52
C PHE A 109 -9.98 0.67 -21.99
N GLU A 110 -9.46 1.52 -22.87
CA GLU A 110 -8.13 1.32 -23.50
C GLU A 110 -7.01 2.07 -22.75
N ASN A 111 -7.13 2.18 -21.43
CA ASN A 111 -6.11 2.73 -20.55
C ASN A 111 -6.18 2.04 -19.18
N ASP A 112 -5.13 2.19 -18.38
CA ASP A 112 -5.12 1.71 -17.00
C ASP A 112 -6.12 2.45 -16.13
N ILE A 113 -6.79 1.70 -15.25
CA ILE A 113 -7.78 2.21 -14.29
C ILE A 113 -7.21 1.96 -12.90
N SER A 114 -7.03 3.04 -12.12
CA SER A 114 -6.54 2.97 -10.75
C SER A 114 -7.68 2.91 -9.72
N GLN A 115 -8.86 3.45 -10.04
CA GLN A 115 -10.03 3.41 -9.18
C GLN A 115 -11.34 3.25 -9.94
N ILE A 116 -12.28 2.51 -9.35
CA ILE A 116 -13.68 2.41 -9.76
C ILE A 116 -14.54 2.80 -8.55
N LYS A 117 -15.50 3.70 -8.74
CA LYS A 117 -16.50 4.06 -7.72
C LYS A 117 -17.89 4.07 -8.30
N TRP A 118 -18.80 3.31 -7.72
CA TRP A 118 -20.20 3.31 -8.11
C TRP A 118 -20.86 4.62 -7.70
N SER A 119 -21.56 5.26 -8.64
CA SER A 119 -22.30 6.48 -8.36
C SER A 119 -23.32 6.26 -7.24
N ARG A 120 -23.35 7.15 -6.24
CA ARG A 120 -24.37 7.05 -5.17
C ARG A 120 -25.80 7.26 -5.69
N LYS A 121 -25.96 7.81 -6.90
CA LYS A 121 -27.24 7.92 -7.62
C LYS A 121 -27.62 6.66 -8.41
N ASN A 122 -26.77 5.62 -8.39
CA ASN A 122 -26.96 4.34 -9.07
C ASN A 122 -27.12 4.44 -10.61
N ASP A 123 -26.62 5.51 -11.21
CA ASP A 123 -26.78 5.84 -12.63
C ASP A 123 -25.51 5.59 -13.47
N GLY A 124 -24.39 5.25 -12.83
CA GLY A 124 -23.11 5.07 -13.50
C GLY A 124 -21.95 4.72 -12.58
N LEU A 125 -20.75 4.75 -13.15
CA LEU A 125 -19.47 4.52 -12.47
C LEU A 125 -18.51 5.68 -12.73
N TYR A 126 -17.84 6.14 -11.68
CA TYR A 126 -16.67 7.00 -11.79
C TYR A 126 -15.42 6.12 -11.96
N LEU A 127 -14.56 6.49 -12.90
CA LEU A 127 -13.28 5.83 -13.16
C LEU A 127 -12.15 6.86 -13.06
N VAL A 128 -11.10 6.54 -12.31
CA VAL A 128 -9.82 7.25 -12.42
C VAL A 128 -8.94 6.44 -13.36
N SER A 129 -8.56 7.04 -14.48
CA SER A 129 -7.83 6.34 -15.54
C SER A 129 -6.72 7.19 -16.12
N ALA A 130 -5.59 6.54 -16.38
CA ALA A 130 -4.46 7.15 -17.07
C ALA A 130 -4.91 7.73 -18.41
N SER A 131 -4.38 8.89 -18.77
CA SER A 131 -4.72 9.51 -20.05
C SER A 131 -4.17 8.70 -21.21
N PRO A 132 -4.87 8.73 -22.37
CA PRO A 132 -4.31 8.18 -23.59
C PRO A 132 -2.96 8.83 -23.91
N GLU A 133 -2.05 8.09 -24.54
CA GLU A 133 -0.83 8.68 -25.08
C GLU A 133 -1.17 9.83 -26.04
N SER A 134 -0.43 10.94 -25.93
CA SER A 134 -0.61 12.10 -26.80
C SER A 134 -0.25 11.76 -28.25
N GLU A 135 -0.91 12.40 -29.22
CA GLU A 135 -0.58 12.21 -30.64
C GLU A 135 0.85 12.63 -30.99
N GLU A 136 1.41 13.57 -30.24
CA GLU A 136 2.81 14.00 -30.35
C GLU A 136 3.76 12.89 -29.89
N LEU A 137 3.46 12.25 -28.75
CA LEU A 137 4.22 11.12 -28.23
C LEU A 137 4.15 9.92 -29.20
N LYS A 138 2.94 9.60 -29.71
CA LYS A 138 2.77 8.53 -30.70
C LYS A 138 3.60 8.78 -31.96
N LYS A 139 3.50 9.99 -32.53
CA LYS A 139 4.31 10.38 -33.70
C LYS A 139 5.80 10.34 -33.39
N ARG A 140 6.22 10.70 -32.17
CA ARG A 140 7.62 10.64 -31.79
C ARG A 140 8.10 9.19 -31.73
N LYS A 141 7.33 8.30 -31.09
CA LYS A 141 7.58 6.85 -31.06
C LYS A 141 7.68 6.25 -32.46
N GLU A 142 6.80 6.66 -33.37
CA GLU A 142 6.83 6.21 -34.77
C GLU A 142 8.05 6.72 -35.55
N ASN A 143 8.54 7.92 -35.26
CA ASN A 143 9.62 8.55 -36.02
C ASN A 143 11.03 8.33 -35.44
N TYR A 144 11.14 8.11 -34.12
CA TYR A 144 12.41 8.14 -33.40
C TYR A 144 12.56 7.02 -32.36
N ASP A 145 11.73 5.97 -32.41
CA ASP A 145 11.60 4.96 -31.35
C ASP A 145 11.21 5.59 -29.99
N GLU A 146 11.44 4.92 -28.88
CA GLU A 146 11.03 5.36 -27.53
C GLU A 146 11.90 6.52 -27.00
N ILE A 147 11.68 7.74 -27.52
CA ILE A 147 12.20 8.99 -26.95
C ILE A 147 11.12 9.63 -26.08
N GLU A 148 11.47 9.90 -24.83
CA GLU A 148 10.65 10.63 -23.85
C GLU A 148 11.41 11.86 -23.34
N TYR A 149 10.69 12.93 -23.05
CA TYR A 149 11.24 14.05 -22.30
C TYR A 149 10.96 13.83 -20.80
N ILE A 150 12.01 13.49 -20.06
CA ILE A 150 11.97 13.34 -18.60
C ILE A 150 11.53 14.68 -17.99
N ASP A 151 10.66 14.64 -16.98
CA ASP A 151 10.09 15.79 -16.26
C ASP A 151 9.20 16.74 -17.08
N GLU A 152 8.94 16.45 -18.37
CA GLU A 152 8.10 17.29 -19.23
C GLU A 152 6.80 16.62 -19.68
N GLU A 153 6.72 15.29 -19.67
CA GLU A 153 5.61 14.53 -20.23
C GLU A 153 4.95 13.54 -19.25
N PRO A 154 4.46 14.00 -18.09
CA PRO A 154 3.87 13.12 -17.08
C PRO A 154 2.60 12.42 -17.59
N LYS A 155 2.44 11.14 -17.25
CA LYS A 155 1.25 10.35 -17.60
C LYS A 155 0.12 10.59 -16.60
N ASN A 156 -0.49 11.77 -16.69
CA ASN A 156 -1.56 12.19 -15.79
C ASN A 156 -2.84 11.34 -15.95
N SER A 157 -3.54 11.13 -14.83
CA SER A 157 -4.84 10.45 -14.80
C SER A 157 -5.98 11.47 -14.79
N SER A 158 -7.11 11.09 -15.39
CA SER A 158 -8.34 11.88 -15.39
C SER A 158 -9.49 11.12 -14.76
N LEU A 159 -10.49 11.87 -14.30
CA LEU A 159 -11.78 11.35 -13.87
C LEU A 159 -12.71 11.19 -15.08
N TYR A 160 -13.33 10.03 -15.19
CA TYR A 160 -14.35 9.71 -16.19
C TYR A 160 -15.64 9.27 -15.50
N PHE A 161 -16.78 9.51 -16.15
CA PHE A 161 -18.08 8.98 -15.72
C PHE A 161 -18.70 8.12 -16.82
N VAL A 162 -18.91 6.85 -16.51
CA VAL A 162 -19.56 5.86 -17.37
C VAL A 162 -21.05 5.82 -17.04
N TYR A 163 -21.90 6.02 -18.04
CA TYR A 163 -23.35 5.94 -17.87
C TYR A 163 -23.84 4.50 -17.97
N LEU A 164 -24.46 4.01 -16.89
CA LEU A 164 -24.98 2.63 -16.84
C LEU A 164 -26.04 2.41 -17.91
N SER A 165 -26.95 3.37 -18.11
CA SER A 165 -28.04 3.28 -19.10
C SER A 165 -27.52 3.15 -20.54
N ARG A 166 -26.53 3.97 -20.93
CA ARG A 166 -25.93 3.94 -22.27
C ARG A 166 -25.17 2.63 -22.51
N ALA A 167 -24.38 2.22 -21.52
CA ALA A 167 -23.59 1.00 -21.60
C ALA A 167 -24.48 -0.26 -21.65
N MET A 168 -25.54 -0.32 -20.85
CA MET A 168 -26.51 -1.41 -20.88
C MET A 168 -27.28 -1.48 -22.20
N LYS A 169 -27.73 -0.33 -22.74
CA LYS A 169 -28.37 -0.27 -24.06
C LYS A 169 -27.44 -0.81 -25.16
N LYS A 170 -26.16 -0.43 -25.13
CA LYS A 170 -25.15 -0.94 -26.06
C LYS A 170 -24.93 -2.44 -25.86
N TYR A 171 -24.88 -2.92 -24.62
CA TYR A 171 -24.76 -4.35 -24.30
C TYR A 171 -25.92 -5.16 -24.88
N SER A 172 -27.18 -4.80 -24.59
CA SER A 172 -28.36 -5.52 -25.09
C SER A 172 -28.46 -5.52 -26.62
N SER A 173 -28.11 -4.40 -27.26
CA SER A 173 -28.11 -4.30 -28.73
C SER A 173 -27.19 -5.31 -29.43
N ARG A 174 -26.18 -5.86 -28.73
CA ARG A 174 -25.30 -6.89 -29.30
C ARG A 174 -26.02 -8.21 -29.56
N PHE A 175 -27.09 -8.48 -28.81
CA PHE A 175 -27.89 -9.70 -28.91
C PHE A 175 -29.17 -9.46 -29.73
N GLU A 176 -29.68 -8.23 -29.72
CA GLU A 176 -30.94 -7.86 -30.37
C GLU A 176 -30.78 -7.39 -31.82
N LEU A 177 -29.64 -6.75 -32.16
CA LEU A 177 -29.46 -6.06 -33.45
C LEU A 177 -28.24 -6.59 -34.25
N PRO A 178 -28.35 -6.67 -35.59
CA PRO A 178 -27.20 -6.81 -36.49
C PRO A 178 -26.16 -5.71 -36.27
N LYS A 179 -24.88 -5.99 -36.58
CA LYS A 179 -23.72 -5.14 -36.20
C LYS A 179 -23.83 -3.71 -36.73
N ASP A 180 -24.35 -3.53 -37.93
CA ASP A 180 -24.58 -2.28 -38.65
C ASP A 180 -25.74 -1.43 -38.11
N MET A 181 -26.59 -1.99 -37.25
CA MET A 181 -27.72 -1.29 -36.63
C MET A 181 -27.50 -0.97 -35.14
N ARG A 182 -26.31 -1.22 -34.60
CA ARG A 182 -25.99 -0.98 -33.18
C ARG A 182 -25.62 0.48 -32.94
N SER A 183 -25.97 1.00 -31.77
CA SER A 183 -25.66 2.38 -31.37
C SER A 183 -24.15 2.60 -31.22
N GLU A 184 -23.65 3.70 -31.80
CA GLU A 184 -22.29 4.22 -31.61
C GLU A 184 -22.21 5.28 -30.49
N GLU A 185 -23.26 5.44 -29.69
CA GLU A 185 -23.32 6.44 -28.61
C GLU A 185 -22.13 6.32 -27.63
N THR A 186 -21.57 7.48 -27.26
CA THR A 186 -20.49 7.59 -26.29
C THR A 186 -20.95 7.12 -24.91
N LEU A 187 -20.23 6.14 -24.36
CA LEU A 187 -20.61 5.48 -23.11
C LEU A 187 -20.20 6.26 -21.85
N PHE A 188 -19.24 7.16 -21.98
CA PHE A 188 -18.64 7.87 -20.86
C PHE A 188 -18.26 9.29 -21.23
N ASP A 189 -18.22 10.17 -20.23
CA ASP A 189 -17.69 11.51 -20.36
C ASP A 189 -16.38 11.61 -19.58
N LYS A 190 -15.41 12.36 -20.12
CA LYS A 190 -14.25 12.82 -19.37
C LYS A 190 -14.65 14.04 -18.55
N LEU A 191 -14.37 14.03 -17.25
CA LEU A 191 -14.82 15.04 -16.29
C LEU A 191 -13.72 16.01 -15.85
N THR A 192 -12.45 15.64 -16.03
CA THR A 192 -11.29 16.49 -15.72
C THR A 192 -10.33 16.50 -16.90
N ASP A 193 -9.52 17.55 -17.01
CA ASP A 193 -8.46 17.66 -18.00
C ASP A 193 -7.12 17.30 -17.36
N GLU A 194 -6.46 16.29 -17.90
CA GLU A 194 -5.14 15.81 -17.48
C GLU A 194 -4.04 16.85 -17.66
N LYS A 195 -4.26 17.86 -18.50
CA LYS A 195 -3.33 18.96 -18.71
C LYS A 195 -3.39 20.00 -17.59
N GLU A 196 -4.46 20.00 -16.80
CA GLU A 196 -4.58 20.91 -15.66
C GLU A 196 -4.00 20.31 -14.38
N PHE A 197 -4.25 19.02 -14.13
CA PHE A 197 -3.74 18.29 -12.97
C PHE A 197 -3.89 16.77 -13.14
N HIS A 198 -3.17 16.01 -12.32
CA HIS A 198 -3.33 14.57 -12.19
C HIS A 198 -4.40 14.22 -11.14
N VAL A 199 -5.32 13.32 -11.45
CA VAL A 199 -6.25 12.77 -10.44
C VAL A 199 -5.66 11.50 -9.82
N SER A 200 -5.21 11.56 -8.57
CA SER A 200 -4.62 10.39 -7.88
C SER A 200 -5.64 9.55 -7.13
N SER A 201 -6.68 10.17 -6.58
CA SER A 201 -7.76 9.47 -5.88
C SER A 201 -9.06 10.29 -5.83
N ILE A 202 -10.19 9.62 -5.64
CA ILE A 202 -11.50 10.24 -5.45
C ILE A 202 -12.26 9.69 -4.25
N SER A 203 -13.18 10.50 -3.72
CA SER A 203 -14.21 10.10 -2.76
C SER A 203 -15.56 10.66 -3.19
N LEU A 204 -16.65 9.96 -2.90
CA LEU A 204 -18.02 10.35 -3.26
C LEU A 204 -18.80 10.72 -2.01
N SER A 205 -19.49 11.86 -2.02
CA SER A 205 -20.40 12.21 -0.93
C SER A 205 -21.54 11.18 -0.84
N PRO A 206 -22.00 10.79 0.37
CA PRO A 206 -23.09 9.84 0.54
C PRO A 206 -24.37 10.16 -0.25
N ASP A 207 -24.71 11.45 -0.39
CA ASP A 207 -25.86 11.92 -1.17
C ASP A 207 -25.65 11.91 -2.70
N GLY A 208 -24.41 11.69 -3.16
CA GLY A 208 -24.04 11.66 -4.58
C GLY A 208 -24.02 13.03 -5.26
N ASN A 209 -24.00 14.13 -4.51
CA ASN A 209 -23.95 15.48 -5.06
C ASN A 209 -22.53 16.00 -5.27
N TYR A 210 -21.54 15.41 -4.61
CA TYR A 210 -20.15 15.83 -4.70
C TYR A 210 -19.19 14.67 -4.97
N VAL A 211 -18.12 15.00 -5.69
CA VAL A 211 -16.91 14.18 -5.83
C VAL A 211 -15.73 15.01 -5.31
N ALA A 212 -15.03 14.53 -4.30
CA ALA A 212 -13.75 15.10 -3.90
C ALA A 212 -12.62 14.38 -4.66
N LEU A 213 -11.64 15.13 -5.15
CA LEU A 213 -10.50 14.65 -5.92
C LEU A 213 -9.20 15.11 -5.25
N MET A 214 -8.24 14.20 -5.12
CA MET A 214 -6.84 14.56 -4.89
C MET A 214 -6.20 14.91 -6.24
N ALA A 215 -5.65 16.12 -6.33
CA ALA A 215 -5.19 16.73 -7.55
C ALA A 215 -3.75 17.29 -7.42
N PRO A 216 -2.70 16.44 -7.40
CA PRO A 216 -1.34 16.91 -7.64
C PRO A 216 -1.20 17.53 -9.04
N PRO A 217 -0.31 18.52 -9.23
CA PRO A 217 -0.01 19.11 -10.53
C PRO A 217 0.25 18.06 -11.62
N THR A 218 1.05 17.04 -11.31
CA THR A 218 1.33 15.94 -12.23
C THR A 218 1.34 14.58 -11.53
N SER A 219 1.55 13.51 -12.30
CA SER A 219 1.77 12.15 -11.79
C SER A 219 3.15 11.95 -11.17
N ASP A 220 4.05 12.92 -11.27
CA ASP A 220 5.36 12.88 -10.62
C ASP A 220 5.16 12.85 -9.10
N VAL A 221 5.87 11.95 -8.43
CA VAL A 221 5.76 11.77 -6.98
C VAL A 221 6.28 12.99 -6.19
N ASN A 222 7.17 13.80 -6.75
CA ASN A 222 7.62 15.05 -6.13
C ASN A 222 6.49 16.09 -6.05
N ASP A 223 5.52 16.04 -6.97
CA ASP A 223 4.41 16.98 -7.04
C ASP A 223 3.28 16.66 -6.04
N PHE A 224 3.32 15.51 -5.36
CA PHE A 224 2.29 15.12 -4.39
C PHE A 224 2.26 16.02 -3.16
N ASP A 225 3.36 16.68 -2.81
CA ASP A 225 3.38 17.68 -1.73
C ASP A 225 2.56 18.93 -2.08
N GLU A 226 2.43 19.23 -3.37
CA GLU A 226 1.66 20.35 -3.90
C GLU A 226 0.21 19.95 -4.24
N ALA A 227 -0.20 18.73 -3.85
CA ALA A 227 -1.54 18.25 -4.13
C ALA A 227 -2.62 19.15 -3.53
N LYS A 228 -3.67 19.33 -4.32
CA LYS A 228 -4.87 20.07 -3.95
C LYS A 228 -6.03 19.12 -3.74
N VAL A 229 -7.00 19.56 -2.94
CA VAL A 229 -8.31 18.90 -2.88
C VAL A 229 -9.29 19.69 -3.73
N MET A 230 -9.79 19.09 -4.80
CA MET A 230 -10.80 19.67 -5.66
C MET A 230 -12.16 19.06 -5.34
N LEU A 231 -13.21 19.88 -5.30
CA LEU A 231 -14.60 19.46 -5.11
C LEU A 231 -15.36 19.68 -6.42
N MET A 232 -15.90 18.61 -6.98
CA MET A 232 -16.80 18.64 -8.14
C MET A 232 -18.25 18.53 -7.68
N ASP A 233 -19.11 19.44 -8.12
CA ASP A 233 -20.55 19.38 -7.86
C ASP A 233 -21.34 18.58 -8.93
N SER A 234 -22.65 18.48 -8.75
CA SER A 234 -23.54 17.79 -9.70
C SER A 234 -23.64 18.46 -11.07
N GLU A 235 -23.29 19.75 -11.18
CA GLU A 235 -23.19 20.47 -12.45
C GLU A 235 -21.81 20.32 -13.10
N ARG A 236 -20.92 19.50 -12.50
CA ARG A 236 -19.52 19.26 -12.91
C ARG A 236 -18.63 20.49 -12.80
N LYS A 237 -18.98 21.44 -11.93
CA LYS A 237 -18.11 22.56 -11.62
C LYS A 237 -17.11 22.16 -10.56
N LEU A 238 -15.85 22.47 -10.80
CA LEU A 238 -14.75 22.24 -9.88
C LEU A 238 -14.47 23.48 -9.03
N LYS A 239 -14.18 23.24 -7.75
CA LYS A 239 -13.74 24.26 -6.80
C LYS A 239 -12.62 23.70 -5.93
N GLU A 240 -11.53 24.46 -5.79
CA GLU A 240 -10.45 24.14 -4.86
C GLU A 240 -10.90 24.33 -3.41
N LEU A 241 -10.59 23.35 -2.55
CA LEU A 241 -10.76 23.43 -1.11
C LEU A 241 -9.44 23.80 -0.42
N PRO A 242 -9.48 24.60 0.65
CA PRO A 242 -8.31 25.32 1.17
C PRO A 242 -7.35 24.46 2.02
N PHE A 243 -7.05 23.21 1.67
CA PHE A 243 -6.13 22.35 2.43
C PHE A 243 -4.65 22.57 2.07
N LYS A 244 -3.75 22.19 2.98
CA LYS A 244 -2.30 22.17 2.74
C LYS A 244 -1.77 20.76 2.95
N HIS A 245 -0.99 20.26 2.00
CA HIS A 245 -0.39 18.92 2.02
C HIS A 245 -1.40 17.79 2.34
N PRO A 246 -2.54 17.73 1.63
CA PRO A 246 -3.57 16.74 1.88
C PRO A 246 -3.08 15.32 1.54
N ARG A 247 -3.42 14.32 2.36
CA ARG A 247 -3.05 12.90 2.12
C ARG A 247 -4.25 12.00 1.82
N GLY A 248 -5.18 11.89 2.78
CA GLY A 248 -6.39 11.07 2.66
C GLY A 248 -7.64 11.87 3.04
N PHE A 249 -8.82 11.51 2.52
CA PHE A 249 -10.05 12.26 2.78
C PHE A 249 -11.32 11.42 2.71
N ALA A 250 -12.34 11.82 3.49
CA ALA A 250 -13.66 11.21 3.52
C ALA A 250 -14.75 12.24 3.80
N PHE A 251 -15.90 12.09 3.16
CA PHE A 251 -17.08 12.91 3.43
C PHE A 251 -17.75 12.52 4.73
N SER A 252 -18.37 13.49 5.40
CA SER A 252 -19.26 13.23 6.53
C SER A 252 -20.46 12.37 6.11
N PRO A 253 -21.05 11.59 7.04
CA PRO A 253 -22.24 10.79 6.75
C PRO A 253 -23.42 11.57 6.18
N ASP A 254 -23.54 12.84 6.55
CA ASP A 254 -24.61 13.74 6.10
C ASP A 254 -24.24 14.57 4.85
N SER A 255 -23.06 14.32 4.26
CA SER A 255 -22.55 14.98 3.04
C SER A 255 -22.30 16.48 3.16
N LYS A 256 -22.30 17.06 4.37
CA LYS A 256 -22.09 18.51 4.56
C LYS A 256 -20.65 18.91 4.77
N GLU A 257 -19.78 17.96 5.12
CA GLU A 257 -18.40 18.24 5.49
C GLU A 257 -17.44 17.27 4.80
N LEU A 258 -16.19 17.69 4.66
CA LEU A 258 -15.10 16.86 4.18
C LEU A 258 -13.96 16.88 5.20
N ALA A 259 -13.59 15.69 5.69
CA ALA A 259 -12.43 15.48 6.52
C ALA A 259 -11.23 15.12 5.65
N VAL A 260 -10.08 15.74 5.92
CA VAL A 260 -8.83 15.54 5.20
C VAL A 260 -7.68 15.38 6.18
N VAL A 261 -6.88 14.33 6.02
CA VAL A 261 -5.63 14.13 6.75
C VAL A 261 -4.60 15.12 6.21
N VAL A 262 -4.08 15.94 7.12
CA VAL A 262 -3.04 16.94 6.87
C VAL A 262 -1.94 16.80 7.93
N PRO A 263 -0.74 17.34 7.71
CA PRO A 263 0.33 17.32 8.72
C PRO A 263 -0.09 18.09 9.97
N ASP A 264 0.24 17.57 11.16
CA ASP A 264 -0.05 18.23 12.45
C ASP A 264 0.76 19.54 12.64
N GLY A 265 1.95 19.62 12.04
CA GLY A 265 2.80 20.80 12.07
C GLY A 265 3.14 21.35 10.67
N GLU A 266 4.32 21.95 10.56
CA GLU A 266 4.80 22.59 9.32
C GLU A 266 5.54 21.62 8.38
N ASP A 267 5.99 20.48 8.87
CA ASP A 267 6.77 19.52 8.07
C ASP A 267 5.82 18.44 7.50
N PRO A 268 5.50 18.51 6.20
CA PRO A 268 4.50 17.61 5.61
C PRO A 268 4.94 16.16 5.52
N TRP A 269 6.22 15.86 5.75
CA TRP A 269 6.78 14.52 5.65
C TRP A 269 6.93 13.86 7.00
N MET A 270 7.47 14.59 7.96
CA MET A 270 7.84 14.00 9.23
C MET A 270 6.77 14.15 10.29
N ASP A 271 5.82 15.06 10.11
CA ASP A 271 4.77 15.30 11.10
C ASP A 271 3.65 14.25 10.99
N ASN A 272 3.09 13.91 12.14
CA ASN A 272 1.93 13.03 12.24
C ASN A 272 0.73 13.63 11.52
N GLY A 273 -0.29 12.80 11.28
CA GLY A 273 -1.55 13.24 10.69
C GLY A 273 -2.47 13.88 11.73
N ALA A 274 -3.01 15.05 11.39
CA ALA A 274 -4.21 15.62 11.99
C ALA A 274 -5.35 15.58 10.97
N ILE A 275 -6.60 15.64 11.42
CA ILE A 275 -7.77 15.75 10.52
C ILE A 275 -8.22 17.21 10.49
N GLU A 276 -8.17 17.82 9.32
CA GLU A 276 -8.83 19.10 9.07
C GLU A 276 -10.19 18.86 8.39
N ILE A 277 -11.24 19.48 8.92
CA ILE A 277 -12.62 19.31 8.48
C ILE A 277 -13.08 20.63 7.88
N VAL A 278 -13.67 20.59 6.68
CA VAL A 278 -14.25 21.75 6.01
C VAL A 278 -15.76 21.58 5.84
N ASP A 279 -16.54 22.56 6.31
CA ASP A 279 -17.96 22.70 5.97
C ASP A 279 -18.09 23.14 4.51
N LEU A 280 -18.84 22.36 3.71
CA LEU A 280 -18.94 22.57 2.27
C LEU A 280 -19.83 23.76 1.88
N PHE A 281 -20.68 24.24 2.79
CA PHE A 281 -21.57 25.38 2.55
C PHE A 281 -20.87 26.72 2.80
N ASN A 282 -20.17 26.86 3.93
CA ASN A 282 -19.57 28.14 4.36
C ASN A 282 -18.02 28.14 4.37
N LEU A 283 -17.38 26.98 4.14
CA LEU A 283 -15.91 26.79 4.15
C LEU A 283 -15.23 27.04 5.50
N SER A 284 -15.97 27.02 6.61
CA SER A 284 -15.38 27.03 7.94
C SER A 284 -14.58 25.76 8.17
N LYS A 285 -13.51 25.90 8.95
CA LYS A 285 -12.60 24.81 9.28
C LYS A 285 -12.65 24.45 10.74
N GLU A 286 -12.58 23.16 11.00
CA GLU A 286 -12.28 22.58 12.30
C GLU A 286 -11.06 21.66 12.17
N ARG A 287 -10.32 21.47 13.26
CA ARG A 287 -9.13 20.62 13.26
C ARG A 287 -9.16 19.69 14.46
N VAL A 288 -8.98 18.41 14.20
CA VAL A 288 -8.87 17.34 15.18
C VAL A 288 -7.42 16.87 15.20
N VAL A 289 -6.73 17.15 16.30
CA VAL A 289 -5.36 16.69 16.54
C VAL A 289 -5.45 15.38 17.32
N VAL A 290 -4.76 14.34 16.85
CA VAL A 290 -4.73 13.05 17.53
C VAL A 290 -3.91 13.18 18.82
N GLU A 291 -4.47 12.73 19.96
CA GLU A 291 -3.78 12.83 21.26
C GLU A 291 -2.52 11.94 21.33
N ASP A 292 -2.57 10.77 20.68
CA ASP A 292 -1.46 9.83 20.60
C ASP A 292 -0.42 10.23 19.54
N ASP A 293 0.86 9.96 19.80
CA ASP A 293 1.97 10.18 18.86
C ASP A 293 2.00 9.11 17.75
N LEU A 294 1.01 9.19 16.85
CA LEU A 294 0.76 8.21 15.80
C LEU A 294 0.55 8.88 14.43
N THR A 295 1.03 8.23 13.38
CA THR A 295 0.68 8.60 12.01
C THR A 295 -0.55 7.82 11.58
N ILE A 296 -1.67 8.54 11.48
CA ILE A 296 -2.97 7.98 11.11
C ILE A 296 -3.20 8.07 9.60
N GLU A 297 -3.88 7.06 9.08
CA GLU A 297 -4.48 7.04 7.75
C GLU A 297 -6.00 6.98 7.90
N LEU A 298 -6.73 7.81 7.14
CA LEU A 298 -8.19 7.86 7.20
C LEU A 298 -8.80 6.78 6.30
N VAL A 299 -9.50 5.83 6.92
CA VAL A 299 -10.21 4.76 6.21
C VAL A 299 -11.60 5.23 5.76
N SER A 300 -12.36 5.86 6.66
CA SER A 300 -13.71 6.38 6.37
C SER A 300 -14.20 7.30 7.49
N TRP A 301 -15.16 8.17 7.19
CA TRP A 301 -15.93 8.90 8.20
C TRP A 301 -17.35 8.32 8.26
N THR A 302 -17.71 7.82 9.44
CA THR A 302 -18.99 7.14 9.70
C THR A 302 -19.81 7.89 10.75
N GLU A 303 -21.07 7.50 10.96
CA GLU A 303 -21.91 8.03 12.04
C GLU A 303 -21.31 7.83 13.44
N ARG A 304 -20.36 6.91 13.59
CA ARG A 304 -19.65 6.65 14.85
C ARG A 304 -18.41 7.51 15.05
N GLY A 305 -17.89 8.15 14.00
CA GLY A 305 -16.60 8.85 14.01
C GLY A 305 -15.69 8.46 12.84
N PHE A 306 -14.42 8.86 12.92
CA PHE A 306 -13.42 8.59 11.90
C PHE A 306 -12.81 7.20 12.12
N PHE A 307 -13.03 6.29 11.18
CA PHE A 307 -12.29 5.03 11.16
C PHE A 307 -10.90 5.30 10.61
N VAL A 308 -9.88 5.00 11.40
CA VAL A 308 -8.47 5.26 11.07
C VAL A 308 -7.62 4.03 11.28
N SER A 309 -6.53 3.91 10.51
CA SER A 309 -5.47 2.92 10.71
C SER A 309 -4.15 3.58 11.02
N TRP A 310 -3.26 2.90 11.74
CA TRP A 310 -1.90 3.40 12.03
C TRP A 310 -0.92 2.26 12.22
N ILE A 311 0.37 2.56 12.05
CA ILE A 311 1.47 1.64 12.35
C ILE A 311 1.90 1.83 13.81
N GLU A 312 2.09 0.74 14.52
CA GLU A 312 2.71 0.73 15.85
C GLU A 312 3.32 -0.65 16.14
N ASN A 313 4.39 -0.72 16.93
CA ASN A 313 4.90 -1.98 17.49
C ASN A 313 4.92 -3.17 16.51
N SER A 314 5.38 -2.96 15.27
CA SER A 314 5.41 -4.00 14.24
C SER A 314 4.04 -4.59 13.87
N THR A 315 2.98 -3.80 13.92
CA THR A 315 1.64 -4.11 13.41
C THR A 315 1.00 -2.89 12.73
N ILE A 316 -0.12 -3.14 12.04
CA ILE A 316 -1.03 -2.12 11.51
C ILE A 316 -2.35 -2.32 12.25
N SER A 317 -2.74 -1.29 13.00
CA SER A 317 -3.91 -1.29 13.86
C SER A 317 -5.06 -0.51 13.24
N LEU A 318 -6.27 -0.73 13.77
CA LEU A 318 -7.48 -0.04 13.34
C LEU A 318 -8.24 0.49 14.57
N GLY A 319 -8.86 1.65 14.42
CA GLY A 319 -9.54 2.33 15.51
C GLY A 319 -10.61 3.33 15.05
N LEU A 320 -11.26 3.92 16.03
CA LEU A 320 -12.25 4.98 15.87
C LEU A 320 -11.71 6.23 16.58
N LEU A 321 -11.47 7.28 15.80
CA LEU A 321 -11.08 8.60 16.29
C LEU A 321 -12.32 9.49 16.40
N ASP A 322 -12.49 10.14 17.55
CA ASP A 322 -13.57 11.09 17.78
C ASP A 322 -13.17 12.54 17.42
N MET A 323 -14.12 13.46 17.52
CA MET A 323 -13.90 14.89 17.23
C MET A 323 -12.96 15.60 18.22
N ASN A 324 -12.72 15.00 19.40
CA ASN A 324 -11.84 15.57 20.41
C ASN A 324 -10.39 15.09 20.26
N GLY A 325 -10.12 14.18 19.32
CA GLY A 325 -8.80 13.59 19.12
C GLY A 325 -8.57 12.28 19.89
N HIS A 326 -9.60 11.74 20.54
CA HIS A 326 -9.49 10.49 21.31
C HIS A 326 -9.61 9.27 20.40
N LEU A 327 -8.63 8.37 20.49
CA LEU A 327 -8.56 7.16 19.68
C LEU A 327 -9.00 5.91 20.46
N GLU A 328 -10.13 5.34 20.06
CA GLU A 328 -10.57 4.01 20.49
C GLU A 328 -9.99 2.93 19.58
N ARG A 329 -9.12 2.08 20.11
CA ARG A 329 -8.61 0.90 19.40
C ARG A 329 -9.68 -0.16 19.20
N LEU A 330 -9.75 -0.75 18.01
CA LEU A 330 -10.68 -1.82 17.67
C LEU A 330 -10.02 -3.15 17.24
N THR A 331 -8.71 -3.27 17.41
CA THR A 331 -7.90 -4.47 17.14
C THR A 331 -7.10 -4.86 18.38
N ASP A 332 -6.84 -6.14 18.58
CA ASP A 332 -5.90 -6.59 19.60
C ASP A 332 -4.44 -6.27 19.19
N ARG A 333 -3.51 -6.25 20.14
CA ARG A 333 -2.11 -5.84 19.88
C ARG A 333 -1.31 -6.83 19.03
N ASP A 334 -1.78 -8.06 18.91
CA ASP A 334 -1.21 -9.11 18.07
C ASP A 334 -1.94 -9.28 16.72
N GLU A 335 -3.01 -8.52 16.50
CA GLU A 335 -3.72 -8.47 15.23
C GLU A 335 -3.08 -7.44 14.28
N LEU A 336 -2.82 -7.89 13.05
CA LEU A 336 -2.39 -7.06 11.93
C LEU A 336 -3.57 -6.90 10.97
N VAL A 337 -4.04 -5.68 10.76
CA VAL A 337 -5.07 -5.36 9.74
C VAL A 337 -4.40 -4.69 8.55
N LEU A 338 -4.32 -5.37 7.41
CA LEU A 338 -3.73 -4.78 6.20
C LEU A 338 -4.70 -3.82 5.49
N THR A 339 -5.97 -4.21 5.40
CA THR A 339 -7.01 -3.39 4.75
C THR A 339 -8.35 -3.62 5.43
N SER A 340 -9.21 -2.60 5.39
CA SER A 340 -10.55 -2.65 6.00
C SER A 340 -11.55 -1.80 5.23
N SER A 341 -12.83 -2.12 5.40
CA SER A 341 -13.96 -1.36 4.89
C SER A 341 -15.09 -1.38 5.92
N VAL A 342 -15.90 -0.32 5.96
CA VAL A 342 -16.94 -0.10 6.96
C VAL A 342 -18.18 0.51 6.31
N THR A 343 -19.37 0.16 6.79
CA THR A 343 -20.63 0.80 6.39
C THR A 343 -20.71 2.24 6.89
N LEU A 344 -21.52 3.08 6.23
CA LEU A 344 -21.64 4.50 6.57
C LEU A 344 -22.12 4.75 8.01
N ASP A 345 -22.96 3.86 8.53
CA ASP A 345 -23.45 3.89 9.90
C ASP A 345 -22.44 3.35 10.93
N GLY A 346 -21.28 2.85 10.48
CA GLY A 346 -20.23 2.31 11.33
C GLY A 346 -20.59 1.00 12.03
N LYS A 347 -21.72 0.35 11.67
CA LYS A 347 -22.19 -0.86 12.37
C LYS A 347 -21.53 -2.13 11.86
N HIS A 348 -21.22 -2.20 10.56
CA HIS A 348 -20.62 -3.37 9.97
C HIS A 348 -19.24 -3.05 9.41
N ARG A 349 -18.27 -3.91 9.71
CA ARG A 349 -16.87 -3.76 9.33
C ARG A 349 -16.30 -5.06 8.80
N THR A 350 -15.53 -4.95 7.73
CA THR A 350 -14.70 -6.05 7.24
C THR A 350 -13.23 -5.70 7.23
N SER A 351 -12.37 -6.69 7.46
CA SER A 351 -10.92 -6.52 7.56
C SER A 351 -10.19 -7.74 6.99
N ALA A 352 -9.09 -7.51 6.28
CA ALA A 352 -8.09 -8.55 5.99
C ALA A 352 -7.08 -8.53 7.12
N MET A 353 -7.16 -9.52 8.00
CA MET A 353 -6.48 -9.53 9.29
C MET A 353 -5.73 -10.84 9.51
N GLY A 354 -4.55 -10.77 10.09
CA GLY A 354 -3.73 -11.92 10.45
C GLY A 354 -3.02 -11.71 11.77
N THR A 355 -2.34 -12.75 12.24
CA THR A 355 -1.53 -12.70 13.48
C THR A 355 -0.20 -13.40 13.24
N ASN A 356 0.63 -13.53 14.27
CA ASN A 356 1.81 -14.39 14.20
C ASN A 356 1.45 -15.89 14.06
N ALA A 357 0.25 -16.28 14.50
CA ALA A 357 -0.19 -17.67 14.51
C ALA A 357 -1.07 -18.03 13.30
N GLU A 358 -1.72 -17.06 12.67
CA GLU A 358 -2.66 -17.27 11.58
C GLU A 358 -2.36 -16.37 10.38
N PRO A 359 -2.57 -16.87 9.14
CA PRO A 359 -2.40 -16.06 7.95
C PRO A 359 -3.46 -14.97 7.89
N LEU A 360 -3.34 -14.09 6.91
CA LEU A 360 -4.43 -13.17 6.59
C LEU A 360 -5.70 -13.96 6.25
N GLU A 361 -6.77 -13.62 6.94
CA GLU A 361 -8.13 -14.08 6.73
C GLU A 361 -9.04 -12.85 6.60
N ILE A 362 -10.20 -13.02 5.98
CA ILE A 362 -11.24 -11.99 5.97
C ILE A 362 -12.14 -12.17 7.18
N TYR A 363 -12.38 -11.06 7.87
CA TYR A 363 -13.30 -10.95 8.99
C TYR A 363 -14.48 -10.06 8.62
N LEU A 364 -15.65 -10.37 9.16
CA LEU A 364 -16.85 -9.53 9.16
C LEU A 364 -17.31 -9.40 10.61
N ASP A 365 -17.33 -8.18 11.16
CA ASP A 365 -17.75 -7.90 12.54
C ASP A 365 -17.03 -8.78 13.58
N GLY A 366 -15.73 -8.99 13.39
CA GLY A 366 -14.89 -9.84 14.24
C GLY A 366 -15.06 -11.35 14.00
N LYS A 367 -15.99 -11.77 13.14
CA LYS A 367 -16.15 -13.17 12.73
C LYS A 367 -15.27 -13.47 11.52
N LYS A 368 -14.35 -14.41 11.67
CA LYS A 368 -13.58 -14.99 10.56
C LYS A 368 -14.51 -15.71 9.57
N ILE A 369 -14.47 -15.33 8.29
CA ILE A 369 -15.34 -15.89 7.24
C ILE A 369 -14.60 -16.74 6.21
N THR A 370 -13.30 -16.52 6.03
CA THR A 370 -12.44 -17.38 5.19
C THR A 370 -11.73 -18.44 6.03
N LYS A 371 -11.13 -19.41 5.34
CA LYS A 371 -10.40 -20.54 5.96
C LYS A 371 -9.08 -20.78 5.23
N ILE A 372 -8.37 -19.70 4.91
CA ILE A 372 -7.03 -19.73 4.28
C ILE A 372 -6.06 -20.57 5.11
N ALA A 373 -6.14 -20.52 6.44
CA ALA A 373 -5.34 -21.34 7.34
C ALA A 373 -5.49 -22.86 7.09
N VAL A 374 -6.62 -23.33 6.56
CA VAL A 374 -6.82 -24.75 6.22
C VAL A 374 -5.98 -25.16 5.00
N SER A 375 -5.63 -24.22 4.12
CA SER A 375 -4.72 -24.46 3.01
C SER A 375 -3.26 -24.59 3.45
N TYR A 376 -2.93 -24.28 4.71
CA TYR A 376 -1.60 -24.49 5.26
C TYR A 376 -1.50 -25.94 5.75
N PRO A 377 -0.64 -26.78 5.15
CA PRO A 377 -0.42 -28.12 5.67
C PRO A 377 0.17 -28.06 7.08
N GLU A 378 -0.05 -29.12 7.88
CA GLU A 378 0.61 -29.27 9.18
C GLU A 378 2.13 -29.34 8.98
N ARG A 379 2.78 -28.22 9.27
CA ARG A 379 4.20 -27.92 9.03
C ARG A 379 4.72 -27.04 10.15
N LYS A 380 6.03 -27.10 10.39
CA LYS A 380 6.71 -26.15 11.26
C LYS A 380 6.50 -24.73 10.75
N ARG A 381 6.33 -23.79 11.67
CA ARG A 381 6.12 -22.36 11.39
C ARG A 381 7.27 -21.52 11.92
N VAL A 382 7.50 -20.38 11.28
CA VAL A 382 8.40 -19.37 11.83
C VAL A 382 7.68 -18.63 12.94
N ARG A 383 8.33 -18.50 14.09
CA ARG A 383 7.84 -17.65 15.18
C ARG A 383 8.43 -16.26 14.99
N LYS A 384 7.58 -15.25 14.84
CA LYS A 384 8.00 -13.85 14.76
C LYS A 384 7.87 -13.19 16.13
N GLU A 385 8.99 -12.94 16.80
CA GLU A 385 9.00 -12.33 18.13
C GLU A 385 9.36 -10.85 18.04
N ARG A 386 8.53 -9.97 18.61
CA ARG A 386 8.88 -8.56 18.78
C ARG A 386 9.99 -8.46 19.82
N ILE A 387 11.06 -7.74 19.50
CA ILE A 387 12.18 -7.50 20.40
C ILE A 387 12.55 -6.01 20.42
N SER A 388 13.25 -5.59 21.47
CA SER A 388 13.91 -4.28 21.52
C SER A 388 15.31 -4.37 22.11
N TRP A 389 16.15 -3.40 21.75
CA TRP A 389 17.51 -3.23 22.27
C TRP A 389 17.90 -1.75 22.29
N LYS A 390 19.01 -1.43 22.95
CA LYS A 390 19.60 -0.09 22.92
C LYS A 390 20.69 -0.05 21.86
N SER A 391 20.63 0.94 20.98
CA SER A 391 21.73 1.27 20.07
C SER A 391 22.92 1.85 20.83
N TYR A 392 24.05 2.07 20.16
CA TYR A 392 25.29 2.52 20.81
C TYR A 392 25.16 3.91 21.46
N ASP A 393 24.29 4.77 20.92
CA ASP A 393 23.96 6.08 21.48
C ASP A 393 22.86 6.05 22.56
N GLY A 394 22.33 4.87 22.87
CA GLY A 394 21.25 4.67 23.84
C GLY A 394 19.83 4.78 23.27
N THR A 395 19.68 5.04 21.97
CA THR A 395 18.38 5.02 21.29
C THR A 395 17.74 3.65 21.43
N GLU A 396 16.44 3.57 21.76
CA GLU A 396 15.73 2.30 21.78
C GLU A 396 15.31 1.90 20.38
N ILE A 397 15.78 0.74 19.94
CA ILE A 397 15.46 0.17 18.63
C ILE A 397 14.55 -1.03 18.83
N HIS A 398 13.53 -1.11 18.00
CA HIS A 398 12.56 -2.20 17.98
C HIS A 398 12.81 -3.09 16.76
N GLY A 399 12.21 -4.28 16.74
CA GLY A 399 12.25 -5.12 15.54
C GLY A 399 11.54 -6.45 15.74
N VAL A 400 11.64 -7.29 14.72
CA VAL A 400 11.07 -8.63 14.69
C VAL A 400 12.20 -9.65 14.54
N LEU A 401 12.25 -10.61 15.45
CA LEU A 401 13.16 -11.74 15.39
C LEU A 401 12.40 -12.99 14.93
N ASN A 402 12.78 -13.51 13.78
CA ASN A 402 12.23 -14.72 13.19
C ASN A 402 13.01 -15.94 13.67
N LEU A 403 12.32 -16.84 14.36
CA LEU A 403 12.89 -17.99 15.03
C LEU A 403 12.30 -19.29 14.48
N PRO A 404 13.08 -20.39 14.46
CA PRO A 404 12.53 -21.73 14.30
C PRO A 404 11.46 -22.02 15.37
N GLU A 405 10.48 -22.85 15.03
CA GLU A 405 9.46 -23.31 15.99
C GLU A 405 10.09 -23.97 17.23
N ASP A 406 11.16 -24.73 17.00
CA ASP A 406 11.96 -25.47 17.97
C ASP A 406 13.23 -24.74 18.38
N PHE A 407 13.19 -23.40 18.42
CA PHE A 407 14.31 -22.57 18.86
C PHE A 407 14.83 -22.99 20.25
N ASP A 408 16.14 -23.19 20.33
CA ASP A 408 16.84 -23.61 21.54
C ASP A 408 17.85 -22.54 21.95
N SER A 409 17.50 -21.78 22.99
CA SER A 409 18.33 -20.69 23.53
C SER A 409 19.73 -21.11 23.99
N SER A 410 20.01 -22.41 24.14
CA SER A 410 21.35 -22.92 24.48
C SER A 410 22.27 -23.10 23.25
N LYS A 411 21.72 -23.01 22.04
CA LYS A 411 22.46 -23.12 20.77
C LYS A 411 22.76 -21.75 20.18
N ARG A 412 23.83 -21.72 19.38
CA ARG A 412 24.19 -20.58 18.53
C ARG A 412 23.80 -20.88 17.09
N TYR A 413 23.17 -19.90 16.46
CA TYR A 413 22.65 -20.01 15.10
C TYR A 413 23.34 -18.98 14.18
N PRO A 414 23.46 -19.26 12.87
CA PRO A 414 23.66 -18.21 11.88
C PRO A 414 22.57 -17.15 11.97
N LEU A 415 22.90 -15.90 11.67
CA LEU A 415 21.96 -14.79 11.64
C LEU A 415 22.01 -14.09 10.28
N VAL A 416 20.85 -13.76 9.74
CA VAL A 416 20.74 -12.75 8.69
C VAL A 416 19.90 -11.57 9.17
N VAL A 417 20.39 -10.36 8.97
CA VAL A 417 19.58 -9.15 9.16
C VAL A 417 18.86 -8.84 7.86
N LEU A 418 17.53 -8.75 7.89
CA LEU A 418 16.69 -8.31 6.78
C LEU A 418 16.20 -6.89 7.06
N VAL A 419 16.75 -5.91 6.36
CA VAL A 419 16.44 -4.48 6.55
C VAL A 419 15.31 -4.07 5.59
N HIS A 420 14.26 -3.46 6.13
CA HIS A 420 13.12 -3.01 5.32
C HIS A 420 13.42 -1.72 4.52
N GLY A 421 12.69 -1.53 3.42
CA GLY A 421 12.70 -0.29 2.61
C GLY A 421 11.98 0.87 3.30
N GLY A 422 11.91 2.03 2.66
CA GLY A 422 11.35 3.24 3.25
C GLY A 422 12.32 4.43 3.13
N PRO A 423 12.55 5.21 4.20
CA PRO A 423 12.87 4.69 5.53
C PRO A 423 11.69 4.56 6.51
N THR A 424 10.53 5.14 6.18
CA THR A 424 9.37 5.24 7.07
C THR A 424 8.43 4.02 6.96
N TRP A 425 8.97 2.82 7.14
CA TRP A 425 8.19 1.57 7.19
C TRP A 425 8.46 0.81 8.51
N THR A 426 7.92 -0.40 8.67
CA THR A 426 8.19 -1.28 9.82
C THR A 426 8.29 -2.75 9.40
N ALA A 427 9.13 -3.53 10.10
CA ALA A 427 9.00 -4.98 10.17
C ALA A 427 7.63 -5.34 10.80
N LEU A 428 6.99 -6.40 10.32
CA LEU A 428 5.65 -6.80 10.74
C LEU A 428 5.67 -8.18 11.43
N ALA A 429 5.17 -8.24 12.66
CA ALA A 429 5.15 -9.44 13.51
C ALA A 429 3.94 -10.34 13.23
N ALA A 430 3.65 -10.60 11.96
CA ALA A 430 2.54 -11.44 11.51
C ALA A 430 2.99 -12.45 10.45
N MET A 431 2.19 -13.50 10.23
CA MET A 431 2.45 -14.56 9.25
C MET A 431 2.14 -14.09 7.82
N ILE A 432 2.92 -13.10 7.39
CA ILE A 432 2.96 -12.55 6.05
C ILE A 432 4.32 -12.83 5.42
N THR A 433 4.32 -13.16 4.13
CA THR A 433 5.52 -13.50 3.38
C THR A 433 6.15 -12.23 2.79
N SER A 434 7.47 -12.14 2.85
CA SER A 434 8.22 -11.08 2.17
C SER A 434 8.26 -11.34 0.66
N SER A 435 8.17 -10.26 -0.13
CA SER A 435 8.10 -10.37 -1.60
C SER A 435 9.46 -10.67 -2.26
N TYR A 436 10.56 -10.22 -1.67
CA TYR A 436 11.91 -10.32 -2.28
C TYR A 436 12.85 -11.30 -1.57
N TYR A 437 12.64 -11.53 -0.27
CA TYR A 437 13.56 -12.31 0.56
C TYR A 437 12.83 -13.45 1.29
N PRO A 438 13.28 -14.71 1.15
CA PRO A 438 12.55 -15.87 1.65
C PRO A 438 12.86 -16.16 3.13
N VAL A 439 12.29 -15.35 4.04
CA VAL A 439 12.53 -15.43 5.51
C VAL A 439 12.29 -16.84 6.04
N GLU A 440 11.17 -17.45 5.67
CA GLU A 440 10.77 -18.76 6.14
C GLU A 440 11.75 -19.87 5.71
N GLN A 441 12.37 -19.74 4.53
CA GLN A 441 13.36 -20.69 4.04
C GLN A 441 14.70 -20.54 4.75
N LEU A 442 15.09 -19.32 5.10
CA LEU A 442 16.28 -19.09 5.90
C LEU A 442 16.10 -19.75 7.28
N VAL A 443 14.96 -19.50 7.93
CA VAL A 443 14.63 -20.13 9.21
C VAL A 443 14.55 -21.64 9.12
N SER A 444 13.98 -22.18 8.03
CA SER A 444 13.94 -23.64 7.80
C SER A 444 15.31 -24.31 7.72
N LYS A 445 16.35 -23.53 7.39
CA LYS A 445 17.75 -23.97 7.31
C LYS A 445 18.53 -23.70 8.60
N GLY A 446 17.85 -23.29 9.67
CA GLY A 446 18.45 -22.99 10.96
C GLY A 446 19.11 -21.61 11.03
N VAL A 447 18.73 -20.67 10.17
CA VAL A 447 19.22 -19.29 10.18
C VAL A 447 18.19 -18.40 10.88
N LEU A 448 18.56 -17.68 11.93
CA LEU A 448 17.67 -16.66 12.51
C LEU A 448 17.60 -15.46 11.58
N VAL A 449 16.46 -14.77 11.53
CA VAL A 449 16.33 -13.52 10.77
C VAL A 449 15.92 -12.36 11.68
N LEU A 450 16.76 -11.33 11.77
CA LEU A 450 16.46 -10.09 12.48
C LEU A 450 15.95 -9.05 11.49
N GLU A 451 14.76 -8.52 11.72
CA GLU A 451 14.20 -7.39 10.97
C GLU A 451 14.15 -6.15 11.89
N PRO A 452 15.15 -5.27 11.82
CA PRO A 452 15.21 -4.08 12.67
C PRO A 452 14.28 -2.98 12.13
N ASN A 453 13.55 -2.35 13.05
CA ASN A 453 12.94 -1.04 12.86
C ASN A 453 13.99 0.00 13.26
N TYR A 454 14.94 0.26 12.37
CA TYR A 454 16.01 1.23 12.58
C TYR A 454 15.45 2.64 12.79
N ARG A 455 16.25 3.55 13.33
CA ARG A 455 15.83 4.94 13.52
C ARG A 455 15.27 5.51 12.21
N GLY A 456 14.12 6.18 12.28
CA GLY A 456 13.39 6.59 11.07
C GLY A 456 12.20 5.69 10.68
N SER A 457 12.13 4.46 11.18
CA SER A 457 10.97 3.57 10.99
C SER A 457 9.70 4.16 11.63
N GLU A 458 8.54 3.68 11.18
CA GLU A 458 7.25 4.07 11.75
C GLU A 458 6.83 3.21 12.96
N GLY A 459 5.95 3.78 13.78
CA GLY A 459 5.33 3.11 14.92
C GLY A 459 6.03 3.29 16.27
N GLN A 460 7.01 4.21 16.35
CA GLN A 460 7.66 4.65 17.59
C GLN A 460 7.51 6.17 17.84
N GLY A 461 6.65 6.84 17.07
CA GLY A 461 6.37 8.26 17.20
C GLY A 461 7.18 9.16 16.27
N ARG A 462 6.75 10.43 16.17
CA ARG A 462 7.31 11.45 15.27
C ARG A 462 8.80 11.68 15.50
N ASP A 463 9.21 11.78 16.76
CA ASP A 463 10.60 12.10 17.09
C ASP A 463 11.54 10.96 16.69
N PHE A 464 11.11 9.71 16.85
CA PHE A 464 11.87 8.55 16.38
C PHE A 464 12.02 8.55 14.86
N ARG A 465 10.95 8.90 14.13
CA ARG A 465 10.98 9.00 12.66
C ARG A 465 11.97 10.06 12.16
N LYS A 466 12.17 11.15 12.92
CA LYS A 466 13.11 12.24 12.56
C LYS A 466 14.58 11.88 12.79
N LEU A 467 14.90 10.81 13.50
CA LEU A 467 16.28 10.45 13.87
C LEU A 467 17.19 10.08 12.69
N ASN A 468 16.62 9.82 11.51
CA ASN A 468 17.37 9.53 10.29
C ASN A 468 17.76 10.80 9.51
N TYR A 469 17.20 11.96 9.87
CA TYR A 469 17.56 13.24 9.25
C TYR A 469 19.04 13.52 9.47
N ARG A 470 19.77 13.69 8.36
CA ARG A 470 21.22 13.88 8.27
C ARG A 470 22.00 12.78 8.99
N ASN A 471 21.44 11.58 9.07
CA ASN A 471 22.01 10.46 9.80
C ASN A 471 21.87 9.11 9.07
N LEU A 472 21.38 9.13 7.83
CA LEU A 472 21.24 7.93 7.00
C LEU A 472 22.56 7.16 6.90
N GLY A 473 22.48 5.83 6.96
CA GLY A 473 23.63 4.93 6.82
C GLY A 473 24.55 4.89 8.04
N ILE A 474 24.73 5.98 8.78
CA ILE A 474 25.54 6.00 10.01
C ILE A 474 24.72 5.48 11.17
N GLY A 475 23.65 6.20 11.55
CA GLY A 475 22.78 5.79 12.66
C GLY A 475 22.07 4.47 12.36
N ASP A 476 21.60 4.30 11.12
CA ASP A 476 20.94 3.05 10.69
C ASP A 476 21.88 1.84 10.79
N TYR A 477 23.17 2.01 10.45
CA TYR A 477 24.19 0.97 10.62
C TYR A 477 24.42 0.63 12.09
N GLU A 478 24.51 1.63 12.96
CA GLU A 478 24.68 1.42 14.41
C GLU A 478 23.49 0.66 15.01
N ASP A 479 22.27 0.98 14.58
CA ASP A 479 21.05 0.30 15.02
C ASP A 479 21.03 -1.17 14.59
N VAL A 480 21.44 -1.45 13.35
CA VAL A 480 21.60 -2.82 12.83
C VAL A 480 22.65 -3.60 13.60
N VAL A 481 23.87 -3.06 13.75
CA VAL A 481 24.99 -3.80 14.35
C VAL A 481 24.82 -3.97 15.85
N SER A 482 24.25 -2.99 16.55
CA SER A 482 23.91 -3.13 17.98
C SER A 482 22.88 -4.24 18.22
N GLY A 483 21.91 -4.43 17.31
CA GLY A 483 20.94 -5.52 17.38
C GLY A 483 21.60 -6.88 17.21
N VAL A 484 22.55 -6.99 16.27
CA VAL A 484 23.38 -8.20 16.09
C VAL A 484 24.20 -8.49 17.34
N ASP A 485 24.91 -7.50 17.88
CA ASP A 485 25.73 -7.65 19.09
C ASP A 485 24.87 -8.09 20.29
N ARG A 486 23.65 -7.54 20.43
CA ARG A 486 22.72 -7.94 21.48
C ARG A 486 22.32 -9.42 21.41
N LEU A 487 22.11 -9.95 20.21
CA LEU A 487 21.78 -11.37 20.02
C LEU A 487 23.00 -12.29 20.24
N ILE A 488 24.21 -11.82 19.92
CA ILE A 488 25.46 -12.51 20.25
C ILE A 488 25.67 -12.57 21.77
N GLU A 489 25.46 -11.47 22.48
CA GLU A 489 25.56 -11.40 23.95
C GLU A 489 24.59 -12.35 24.65
N LYS A 490 23.36 -12.45 24.13
CA LYS A 490 22.35 -13.42 24.61
C LYS A 490 22.77 -14.89 24.37
N GLY A 491 23.80 -15.12 23.54
CA GLY A 491 24.28 -16.45 23.18
C GLY A 491 23.48 -17.12 22.05
N PHE A 492 22.57 -16.39 21.39
CA PHE A 492 21.70 -16.94 20.35
C PHE A 492 22.41 -17.06 19.00
N VAL A 493 23.40 -16.21 18.75
CA VAL A 493 24.01 -16.04 17.42
C VAL A 493 25.49 -16.40 17.44
N ASP A 494 25.92 -17.09 16.38
CA ASP A 494 27.34 -17.26 16.07
C ASP A 494 27.87 -15.99 15.38
N LYS A 495 28.82 -15.32 16.03
CA LYS A 495 29.42 -14.07 15.55
C LYS A 495 30.16 -14.23 14.21
N ASP A 496 30.52 -15.46 13.83
CA ASP A 496 31.26 -15.76 12.61
C ASP A 496 30.34 -16.16 11.45
N LEU A 497 29.02 -16.24 11.67
CA LEU A 497 28.00 -16.65 10.69
C LEU A 497 26.91 -15.59 10.53
N LEU A 498 27.31 -14.40 10.07
CA LEU A 498 26.44 -13.22 9.95
C LEU A 498 26.23 -12.82 8.49
N GLY A 499 24.99 -12.55 8.09
CA GLY A 499 24.63 -11.94 6.81
C GLY A 499 23.73 -10.72 6.95
N VAL A 500 23.66 -9.90 5.91
CA VAL A 500 22.76 -8.74 5.83
C VAL A 500 22.10 -8.68 4.45
N MET A 501 20.83 -8.31 4.39
CA MET A 501 20.07 -8.17 3.15
C MET A 501 18.98 -7.12 3.27
N GLY A 502 18.55 -6.54 2.14
CA GLY A 502 17.44 -5.60 2.13
C GLY A 502 17.15 -5.04 0.73
N TRP A 503 15.96 -4.46 0.57
CA TRP A 503 15.49 -3.85 -0.68
C TRP A 503 15.32 -2.34 -0.52
N SER A 504 15.61 -1.54 -1.55
CA SER A 504 15.52 -0.08 -1.53
C SER A 504 16.39 0.53 -0.41
N GLN A 505 15.83 1.31 0.52
CA GLN A 505 16.55 1.81 1.70
C GLN A 505 17.24 0.68 2.50
N GLY A 506 16.61 -0.49 2.60
CA GLY A 506 17.24 -1.65 3.22
C GLY A 506 18.42 -2.19 2.41
N GLY A 507 18.39 -2.05 1.08
CA GLY A 507 19.51 -2.33 0.19
C GLY A 507 20.65 -1.33 0.38
N TYR A 508 20.33 -0.05 0.54
CA TYR A 508 21.29 1.00 0.90
C TYR A 508 22.00 0.69 2.23
N ILE A 509 21.24 0.38 3.30
CA ILE A 509 21.82 0.01 4.60
C ILE A 509 22.65 -1.27 4.49
N SER A 510 22.22 -2.25 3.69
CA SER A 510 22.98 -3.47 3.42
C SER A 510 24.31 -3.19 2.70
N ALA A 511 24.31 -2.28 1.72
CA ALA A 511 25.51 -1.84 1.02
C ALA A 511 26.45 -1.07 1.96
N PHE A 512 25.90 -0.22 2.83
CA PHE A 512 26.66 0.49 3.85
C PHE A 512 27.31 -0.50 4.83
N CYS A 513 26.55 -1.48 5.32
CA CYS A 513 27.06 -2.56 6.17
C CYS A 513 28.22 -3.34 5.54
N ALA A 514 28.17 -3.60 4.23
CA ALA A 514 29.18 -4.35 3.50
C ALA A 514 30.47 -3.56 3.17
N THR A 515 30.38 -2.22 3.15
CA THR A 515 31.48 -1.33 2.77
C THR A 515 32.11 -0.62 3.97
N TYR A 516 31.31 -0.24 4.96
CA TYR A 516 31.77 0.51 6.14
C TYR A 516 32.42 -0.39 7.21
N GLY A 517 31.90 -1.60 7.41
CA GLY A 517 32.38 -2.53 8.42
C GLY A 517 32.70 -3.93 7.87
N ASN A 518 33.25 -4.79 8.72
CA ASN A 518 33.63 -6.18 8.38
C ASN A 518 32.87 -7.24 9.20
N ARG A 519 31.76 -6.83 9.81
CA ARG A 519 30.93 -7.68 10.68
C ARG A 519 30.31 -8.84 9.90
N PHE A 520 29.76 -8.55 8.72
CA PHE A 520 28.99 -9.50 7.91
C PHE A 520 29.88 -10.31 6.97
N LYS A 521 29.54 -11.59 6.81
CA LYS A 521 30.23 -12.55 5.94
C LYS A 521 29.57 -12.71 4.57
N ALA A 522 28.36 -12.22 4.40
CA ALA A 522 27.68 -12.09 3.12
C ALA A 522 26.69 -10.91 3.15
N ALA A 523 26.50 -10.26 2.01
CA ALA A 523 25.51 -9.21 1.85
C ALA A 523 24.66 -9.43 0.59
N SER A 524 23.38 -9.02 0.62
CA SER A 524 22.52 -8.93 -0.56
C SER A 524 21.91 -7.54 -0.64
N VAL A 525 22.25 -6.81 -1.70
CA VAL A 525 21.81 -5.43 -1.93
C VAL A 525 20.74 -5.44 -3.03
N GLY A 526 19.48 -5.30 -2.66
CA GLY A 526 18.35 -5.22 -3.60
C GLY A 526 17.94 -3.76 -3.85
N ALA A 527 17.90 -3.31 -5.10
CA ALA A 527 17.51 -1.95 -5.50
C ALA A 527 18.12 -0.84 -4.60
N GLY A 528 19.34 -1.06 -4.09
CA GLY A 528 19.95 -0.23 -3.07
C GLY A 528 20.66 0.98 -3.64
N ILE A 529 20.76 2.03 -2.83
CA ILE A 529 21.50 3.26 -3.16
C ILE A 529 22.96 3.05 -2.76
N SER A 530 23.90 3.35 -3.65
CA SER A 530 25.34 3.20 -3.41
C SER A 530 26.07 4.53 -3.26
N ASN A 531 25.54 5.59 -3.88
CA ASN A 531 26.10 6.94 -3.84
C ASN A 531 24.97 7.97 -3.95
N TRP A 532 24.81 8.78 -2.90
CA TRP A 532 23.73 9.76 -2.78
C TRP A 532 23.85 10.91 -3.77
N MET A 533 25.06 11.30 -4.17
CA MET A 533 25.24 12.38 -5.15
C MET A 533 24.74 11.91 -6.52
N THR A 534 25.15 10.71 -6.95
CA THR A 534 24.65 10.16 -8.22
C THR A 534 23.16 9.85 -8.14
N TYR A 535 22.67 9.42 -6.98
CA TYR A 535 21.25 9.19 -6.77
C TYR A 535 20.44 10.48 -6.94
N HIS A 536 20.83 11.57 -6.25
CA HIS A 536 20.19 12.88 -6.38
C HIS A 536 20.09 13.36 -7.83
N VAL A 537 21.10 13.10 -8.66
CA VAL A 537 21.12 13.54 -10.07
C VAL A 537 20.29 12.66 -11.01
N ASN A 538 20.09 11.37 -10.68
CA ASN A 538 19.48 10.41 -11.61
C ASN A 538 18.12 9.86 -11.15
N THR A 539 17.71 10.12 -9.91
CA THR A 539 16.46 9.62 -9.38
C THR A 539 15.31 10.54 -9.76
N ASP A 540 14.16 9.92 -10.05
CA ASP A 540 12.84 10.52 -10.18
C ASP A 540 12.29 11.08 -8.85
N ILE A 541 13.00 10.95 -7.73
CA ILE A 541 12.58 11.41 -6.39
C ILE A 541 13.61 12.30 -5.70
N HIS A 542 14.23 13.23 -6.42
CA HIS A 542 15.40 13.99 -5.94
C HIS A 542 15.14 14.77 -4.64
N GLU A 543 13.89 15.19 -4.38
CA GLU A 543 13.45 15.79 -3.10
C GLU A 543 13.67 14.87 -1.89
N PHE A 544 13.66 13.55 -2.10
CA PHE A 544 14.04 12.59 -1.06
C PHE A 544 15.42 12.92 -0.46
N CYS A 545 16.40 13.30 -1.30
CA CYS A 545 17.73 13.65 -0.81
C CYS A 545 17.68 14.93 0.04
N HIS A 546 16.91 15.94 -0.37
CA HIS A 546 16.74 17.17 0.40
C HIS A 546 16.10 16.89 1.77
N ARG A 547 15.05 16.06 1.79
CA ARG A 547 14.31 15.71 3.00
C ARG A 547 15.16 14.99 4.04
N TYR A 548 16.05 14.09 3.62
CA TYR A 548 16.85 13.28 4.56
C TYR A 548 18.29 13.74 4.73
N LEU A 549 18.91 14.38 3.74
CA LEU A 549 20.29 14.87 3.82
C LEU A 549 20.36 16.39 4.05
N GLY A 550 19.23 17.10 3.91
CA GLY A 550 19.05 18.50 4.32
C GLY A 550 19.38 19.56 3.27
N ASN A 551 20.20 19.25 2.25
CA ASN A 551 20.48 20.15 1.12
C ASN A 551 20.91 19.33 -0.10
N ASN A 552 21.22 19.96 -1.23
CA ASN A 552 21.76 19.30 -2.43
C ASN A 552 23.29 19.01 -2.30
N PRO A 553 23.87 18.13 -3.13
CA PRO A 553 25.27 17.72 -2.99
C PRO A 553 26.30 18.82 -3.36
N TRP A 554 25.88 19.93 -3.94
CA TRP A 554 26.77 21.04 -4.31
C TRP A 554 26.97 22.04 -3.17
N GLU A 555 25.90 22.25 -2.39
CA GLU A 555 25.91 23.14 -1.23
C GLU A 555 26.36 22.42 0.05
N ASP A 556 26.11 21.12 0.17
CA ASP A 556 26.55 20.31 1.32
C ASP A 556 27.14 18.95 0.88
N PRO A 557 28.32 18.94 0.20
CA PRO A 557 28.91 17.70 -0.30
C PRO A 557 29.32 16.72 0.81
N GLN A 558 29.57 17.21 2.03
CA GLN A 558 30.14 16.41 3.12
C GLN A 558 29.16 15.35 3.62
N ILE A 559 27.88 15.72 3.80
CA ILE A 559 26.88 14.74 4.26
C ILE A 559 26.64 13.64 3.21
N TYR A 560 26.67 14.00 1.92
CA TYR A 560 26.54 13.05 0.82
C TYR A 560 27.71 12.08 0.74
N GLU A 561 28.94 12.58 0.90
CA GLU A 561 30.14 11.73 0.98
C GLU A 561 30.07 10.80 2.20
N GLN A 562 29.78 11.34 3.38
CA GLN A 562 29.79 10.58 4.64
C GLN A 562 28.76 9.44 4.67
N THR A 563 27.59 9.66 4.06
CA THR A 563 26.48 8.71 4.05
C THR A 563 26.50 7.78 2.83
N SER A 564 27.37 7.98 1.84
CA SER A 564 27.43 7.10 0.67
C SER A 564 28.27 5.83 0.90
N PRO A 565 27.73 4.61 0.69
CA PRO A 565 28.50 3.37 0.74
C PRO A 565 29.77 3.40 -0.13
N MET A 566 29.70 4.04 -1.30
CA MET A 566 30.85 4.14 -2.23
C MET A 566 32.06 4.86 -1.65
N THR A 567 31.90 5.72 -0.64
CA THR A 567 33.01 6.38 0.06
C THR A 567 33.91 5.36 0.75
N TYR A 568 33.33 4.25 1.23
CA TYR A 568 34.03 3.23 2.00
C TYR A 568 34.43 2.00 1.17
N ILE A 569 34.26 2.03 -0.15
CA ILE A 569 34.43 0.85 -1.02
C ILE A 569 35.79 0.14 -0.88
N LYS A 570 36.86 0.88 -0.55
CA LYS A 570 38.21 0.31 -0.34
C LYS A 570 38.32 -0.57 0.91
N ASN A 571 37.39 -0.44 1.84
CA ASN A 571 37.30 -1.26 3.05
C ASN A 571 36.43 -2.51 2.84
N ALA A 572 35.70 -2.60 1.71
CA ALA A 572 34.78 -3.66 1.45
C ALA A 572 35.50 -5.01 1.38
N SER A 573 35.03 -5.96 2.19
CA SER A 573 35.57 -7.32 2.27
C SER A 573 34.48 -8.41 2.27
N THR A 574 33.21 -8.00 2.33
CA THR A 574 32.05 -8.89 2.40
C THR A 574 31.61 -9.29 1.00
N PRO A 575 31.56 -10.61 0.67
CA PRO A 575 30.94 -11.09 -0.56
C PRO A 575 29.51 -10.53 -0.70
N THR A 576 29.25 -9.83 -1.81
CA THR A 576 28.01 -9.06 -1.99
C THR A 576 27.31 -9.48 -3.28
N LEU A 577 26.05 -9.93 -3.16
CA LEU A 577 25.12 -10.09 -4.28
C LEU A 577 24.40 -8.76 -4.52
N ILE A 578 24.36 -8.29 -5.76
CA ILE A 578 23.57 -7.12 -6.16
C ILE A 578 22.35 -7.60 -6.96
N GLN A 579 21.16 -7.20 -6.54
CA GLN A 579 19.89 -7.45 -7.23
C GLN A 579 19.31 -6.10 -7.67
N HIS A 580 19.05 -5.95 -8.97
CA HIS A 580 18.56 -4.71 -9.55
C HIS A 580 17.73 -5.04 -10.78
N GLY A 581 16.64 -4.30 -11.01
CA GLY A 581 15.76 -4.48 -12.16
C GLY A 581 14.36 -3.96 -11.93
#